data_AF-A0A6N2VQK0-F1
#
_entry.id   AF-A0A6N2VQK0-F1
#
_cell.length_a   1.000
_cell.length_b   1.000
_cell.length_c   1.000
_cell.angle_alpha   90.00
_cell.angle_beta   90.00
_cell.angle_gamma   90.00
#
_symmetry.space_group_name_H-M   'P 1'
#
loop_
_entity.id
_entity.type
_entity.pdbx_description
1 polymer ?
#
loop_
_entity_poly.entity_id
_entity_poly.type
_entity_poly.pdbx_seq_one_letter_code
_entity_poly.pdbx_strand_id
1 'polypeptide(L)'
;MGKLAIVFKEKWNRFSHYLRNILQNDIACLCITPSLCRRLIYNWLGHNVKGVVFPHCFLGVAKGKLTLGQNSFINYSCFLDLSNDIIIGDGVSIKQYLLMLRMR
;
A
#
# COMPACT_ATOMS: atom_id res chain seq x y z
N MET A 1 17.90 -32.01 -3.86
CA MET A 1 17.87 -30.80 -3.00
C MET A 1 17.15 -29.59 -3.62
N GLY A 2 17.07 -29.43 -4.95
CA GLY A 2 16.44 -28.25 -5.59
C GLY A 2 14.92 -28.12 -5.42
N LYS A 3 14.14 -29.21 -5.52
CA LYS A 3 12.66 -29.15 -5.44
C LYS A 3 12.13 -28.67 -4.08
N LEU A 4 12.78 -29.09 -2.97
CA LEU A 4 12.38 -28.69 -1.62
C LEU A 4 12.60 -27.20 -1.39
N ALA A 5 13.71 -26.65 -1.88
CA ALA A 5 14.02 -25.22 -1.79
C ALA A 5 13.02 -24.36 -2.60
N ILE A 6 12.58 -24.84 -3.77
CA ILE A 6 11.57 -24.16 -4.59
C ILE A 6 10.22 -24.11 -3.86
N VAL A 7 9.77 -25.23 -3.32
CA VAL A 7 8.50 -25.31 -2.56
C VAL A 7 8.54 -24.42 -1.32
N PHE A 8 9.67 -24.41 -0.60
CA PHE A 8 9.84 -23.53 0.56
C PHE A 8 9.79 -22.06 0.16
N LYS A 9 10.47 -21.67 -0.93
CA LYS A 9 10.45 -20.31 -1.48
C LYS A 9 9.04 -19.88 -1.89
N GLU A 10 8.27 -20.75 -2.52
CA GLU A 10 6.87 -20.45 -2.89
C GLU A 10 5.95 -20.27 -1.67
N LYS A 11 6.10 -21.12 -0.65
CA LYS A 11 5.36 -20.96 0.61
C LYS A 11 5.73 -19.66 1.31
N TRP A 12 7.03 -19.32 1.35
CA TRP A 12 7.52 -18.07 1.91
C TRP A 12 6.97 -16.85 1.18
N ASN A 13 6.99 -16.87 -0.16
CA ASN A 13 6.45 -15.79 -0.97
C ASN A 13 4.95 -15.57 -0.72
N ARG A 14 4.17 -16.66 -0.64
CA ARG A 14 2.75 -16.58 -0.28
C ARG A 14 2.55 -16.01 1.12
N PHE A 15 3.29 -16.50 2.10
CA PHE A 15 3.21 -16.00 3.47
C PHE A 15 3.54 -14.52 3.56
N SER A 16 4.63 -14.09 2.91
CA SER A 16 5.02 -12.68 2.82
C SER A 16 3.93 -11.82 2.16
N HIS A 17 3.28 -12.33 1.11
CA HIS A 17 2.15 -11.65 0.47
C HIS A 17 0.96 -11.49 1.42
N TYR A 18 0.57 -12.54 2.16
CA TYR A 18 -0.50 -12.44 3.15
C TYR A 18 -0.16 -11.46 4.27
N LEU A 19 1.07 -11.53 4.80
CA LEU A 19 1.52 -10.61 5.84
C LEU A 19 1.47 -9.16 5.36
N ARG A 20 1.93 -8.89 4.14
CA ARG A 20 1.84 -7.57 3.52
C ARG A 20 0.39 -7.10 3.41
N ASN A 21 -0.54 -7.97 3.00
CA ASN A 21 -1.96 -7.64 2.93
C ASN A 21 -2.53 -7.26 4.30
N ILE A 22 -2.26 -8.06 5.33
CA ILE A 22 -2.75 -7.80 6.70
C ILE A 22 -2.23 -6.45 7.20
N LEU A 23 -0.92 -6.19 7.04
CA LEU A 23 -0.33 -4.93 7.50
C LEU A 23 -0.88 -3.72 6.75
N GLN A 24 -1.00 -3.78 5.42
CA GLN A 24 -1.46 -2.66 4.60
C GLN A 24 -2.96 -2.40 4.73
N ASN A 25 -3.75 -3.47 4.71
CA ASN A 25 -5.18 -3.39 4.45
C ASN A 25 -6.04 -3.76 5.66
N ASP A 26 -5.52 -4.53 6.62
CA ASP A 26 -6.24 -4.81 7.87
C ASP A 26 -5.79 -3.85 8.98
N ILE A 27 -4.49 -3.56 9.11
CA ILE A 27 -3.98 -2.68 10.17
C ILE A 27 -3.97 -1.22 9.72
N ALA A 28 -3.36 -0.90 8.58
CA ALA A 28 -3.22 0.49 8.14
C ALA A 28 -4.58 1.13 7.79
N CYS A 29 -5.57 0.35 7.34
CA CYS A 29 -6.93 0.83 7.07
C CYS A 29 -7.72 1.26 8.30
N LEU A 30 -7.39 0.79 9.51
CA LEU A 30 -8.21 1.05 10.68
C LEU A 30 -8.27 2.54 11.01
N CYS A 31 -9.44 3.01 11.44
CA CYS A 31 -9.63 4.36 11.95
C CYS A 31 -8.78 4.65 13.20
N ILE A 32 -8.54 3.62 14.01
CA ILE A 32 -7.72 3.74 15.22
C ILE A 32 -6.23 3.86 14.92
N THR A 33 -5.78 3.51 13.71
CA THR A 33 -4.37 3.62 13.34
C THR A 33 -4.02 5.08 13.04
N PRO A 34 -3.12 5.72 13.82
CA PRO A 34 -2.75 7.10 13.58
C PRO A 34 -2.09 7.29 12.21
N SER A 35 -2.22 8.49 11.63
CA SER A 35 -1.66 8.82 10.32
C SER A 35 -0.15 8.60 10.23
N LEU A 36 0.59 8.91 11.32
CA LEU A 36 2.02 8.66 11.41
C LEU A 36 2.36 7.17 11.38
N CYS A 37 1.64 6.35 12.16
CA CYS A 37 1.83 4.90 12.19
C CYS A 37 1.54 4.28 10.82
N ARG A 38 0.44 4.71 10.18
CA ARG A 38 0.08 4.29 8.82
C ARG A 38 1.19 4.61 7.82
N ARG A 39 1.74 5.83 7.89
CA ARG A 39 2.88 6.25 7.06
C ARG A 39 4.11 5.35 7.29
N LEU A 40 4.42 5.04 8.54
CA LEU A 40 5.53 4.13 8.87
C LEU A 40 5.31 2.72 8.32
N ILE A 41 4.11 2.16 8.46
CA ILE A 41 3.76 0.85 7.92
C ILE A 41 3.95 0.83 6.40
N TYR A 42 3.41 1.81 5.68
CA TYR A 42 3.56 1.86 4.22
C TYR A 42 5.03 2.00 3.79
N ASN A 43 5.79 2.87 4.45
CA ASN A 43 7.21 3.05 4.14
C ASN A 43 8.04 1.80 4.45
N TRP A 44 7.75 1.11 5.55
CA TRP A 44 8.39 -0.17 5.89
C TRP A 44 8.13 -1.25 4.85
N LEU A 45 6.95 -1.22 4.22
CA LEU A 45 6.57 -2.14 3.14
C LEU A 45 7.05 -1.69 1.75
N GLY A 46 7.95 -0.70 1.70
CA GLY A 46 8.65 -0.28 0.48
C GLY A 46 7.94 0.80 -0.34
N HIS A 47 6.92 1.45 0.22
CA HIS A 47 6.32 2.65 -0.37
C HIS A 47 7.10 3.92 0.01
N ASN A 48 6.80 5.04 -0.65
CA ASN A 48 7.39 6.34 -0.35
C ASN A 48 6.27 7.34 -0.06
N VAL A 49 5.76 7.31 1.16
CA VAL A 49 4.66 8.13 1.64
C VAL A 49 5.22 9.25 2.50
N LYS A 50 5.17 10.49 1.97
CA LYS A 50 5.52 11.72 2.70
C LYS A 50 4.26 12.46 3.18
N GLY A 51 3.18 12.41 2.40
CA GLY A 51 1.87 12.97 2.71
C GLY A 51 1.02 12.14 3.69
N VAL A 52 -0.28 12.42 3.71
CA VAL A 52 -1.24 11.78 4.64
C VAL A 52 -2.17 10.84 3.87
N VAL A 53 -2.29 9.60 4.34
CA VAL A 53 -3.31 8.66 3.87
C VAL A 53 -4.35 8.53 4.96
N PHE A 54 -5.63 8.78 4.66
CA PHE A 54 -6.72 8.64 5.62
C PHE A 54 -7.18 7.17 5.75
N PRO A 55 -7.87 6.80 6.84
CA PRO A 55 -8.43 5.46 7.05
C PRO A 55 -9.25 4.90 5.89
N HIS A 56 -9.47 3.60 5.91
CA HIS A 56 -10.20 2.83 4.89
C HIS A 56 -9.60 2.86 3.48
N CYS A 57 -8.35 3.31 3.31
CA CYS A 57 -7.65 3.24 2.03
C CYS A 57 -6.97 1.89 1.81
N PHE A 58 -7.35 1.20 0.74
CA PHE A 58 -6.81 -0.10 0.39
C PHE A 58 -5.69 0.02 -0.66
N LEU A 59 -4.57 -0.65 -0.41
CA LEU A 59 -3.44 -0.74 -1.32
C LEU A 59 -3.34 -2.18 -1.85
N GLY A 60 -3.36 -2.34 -3.16
CA GLY A 60 -3.18 -3.62 -3.82
C GLY A 60 -1.80 -4.20 -3.51
N VAL A 61 -1.75 -5.52 -3.26
CA VAL A 61 -0.53 -6.25 -2.85
C VAL A 61 0.35 -6.61 -4.07
N ALA A 62 0.22 -5.85 -5.16
CA ALA A 62 0.96 -6.05 -6.38
C ALA A 62 2.40 -5.49 -6.30
N LYS A 63 3.13 -5.57 -7.41
CA LYS A 63 4.55 -5.17 -7.49
C LYS A 63 4.77 -3.66 -7.47
N GLY A 64 3.74 -2.87 -7.79
CA GLY A 64 3.84 -1.42 -7.84
C GLY A 64 4.02 -0.80 -6.47
N LYS A 65 4.57 0.40 -6.47
CA LYS A 65 4.81 1.22 -5.28
C LYS A 65 4.00 2.51 -5.35
N LEU A 66 3.46 2.91 -4.20
CA LEU A 66 2.92 4.24 -4.00
C LEU A 66 4.04 5.21 -3.65
N THR A 67 4.13 6.30 -4.40
CA THR A 67 4.85 7.52 -4.02
C THR A 67 3.84 8.62 -3.79
N LEU A 68 3.81 9.20 -2.58
CA LEU A 68 2.94 10.31 -2.20
C LEU A 68 3.78 11.48 -1.70
N GLY A 69 3.72 12.60 -2.43
CA GLY A 69 4.43 13.83 -2.14
C GLY A 69 4.05 14.49 -0.81
N GLN A 70 4.81 15.51 -0.42
CA GLN A 70 4.52 16.38 0.71
C GLN A 70 3.25 17.21 0.44
N ASN A 71 2.64 17.69 1.52
CA ASN A 71 1.40 18.50 1.46
C ASN A 71 0.28 17.88 0.62
N SER A 72 0.30 16.56 0.47
CA SER A 72 -0.66 15.79 -0.32
C SER A 72 -1.41 14.84 0.59
N PHE A 73 -2.65 14.54 0.23
CA PHE A 73 -3.43 13.56 0.98
C PHE A 73 -4.30 12.68 0.09
N ILE A 74 -4.49 11.45 0.57
CA ILE A 74 -5.47 10.51 0.04
C ILE A 74 -6.60 10.42 1.04
N ASN A 75 -7.78 10.90 0.65
CA ASN A 75 -8.97 10.91 1.50
C ASN A 75 -9.53 9.49 1.71
N TYR A 76 -10.47 9.32 2.63
CA TYR A 76 -10.97 8.02 3.08
C TYR A 76 -11.42 7.11 1.92
N SER A 77 -11.42 5.80 2.18
CA SER A 77 -12.11 4.82 1.32
C SER A 77 -11.62 4.79 -0.14
N CYS A 78 -10.35 5.09 -0.39
CA CYS A 78 -9.76 4.99 -1.73
C CYS A 78 -9.17 3.59 -1.98
N PHE A 79 -9.21 3.12 -3.23
CA PHE A 79 -8.55 1.88 -3.63
C PHE A 79 -7.45 2.19 -4.65
N LEU A 80 -6.22 1.80 -4.31
CA LEU A 80 -5.05 1.94 -5.18
C LEU A 80 -4.58 0.55 -5.58
N ASP A 81 -4.80 0.16 -6.83
CA ASP A 81 -4.55 -1.22 -7.28
C ASP A 81 -3.07 -1.62 -7.29
N LEU A 82 -2.16 -0.66 -7.48
CA LEU A 82 -0.71 -0.86 -7.46
C LEU A 82 -0.20 -1.98 -8.40
N SER A 83 -0.95 -2.36 -9.44
CA SER A 83 -0.45 -3.23 -10.51
C SER A 83 0.69 -2.58 -11.31
N ASN A 84 0.87 -1.27 -11.18
CA ASN A 84 2.08 -0.53 -11.52
C ASN A 84 2.31 0.63 -10.53
N ASP A 85 3.44 1.31 -10.63
CA ASP A 85 3.77 2.43 -9.77
C ASP A 85 2.74 3.57 -9.92
N ILE A 86 2.31 4.07 -8.76
CA ILE A 86 1.43 5.24 -8.62
C ILE A 86 2.26 6.35 -7.99
N ILE A 87 2.38 7.47 -8.71
CA ILE A 87 3.14 8.64 -8.27
C ILE A 87 2.16 9.80 -8.14
N ILE A 88 1.99 10.28 -6.92
CA ILE A 88 1.22 11.47 -6.59
C ILE A 88 2.25 12.51 -6.13
N GLY A 89 2.32 13.63 -6.87
CA GLY A 89 3.26 14.71 -6.61
C GLY A 89 2.95 15.50 -5.34
N ASP A 90 3.65 16.60 -5.12
CA ASP A 90 3.44 17.47 -3.96
C ASP A 90 2.18 18.36 -4.14
N GLY A 91 1.50 18.68 -3.03
CA GLY A 91 0.30 19.54 -3.04
C GLY A 91 -0.97 18.93 -3.66
N VAL A 92 -1.03 17.60 -3.84
CA VAL A 92 -2.15 16.94 -4.53
C VAL A 92 -3.16 16.35 -3.54
N SER A 93 -4.45 16.59 -3.79
CA SER A 93 -5.55 16.06 -2.98
C SER A 93 -6.34 15.02 -3.76
N ILE A 94 -6.36 13.78 -3.28
CA ILE A 94 -7.22 12.72 -3.83
C ILE A 94 -8.54 12.68 -3.06
N LYS A 95 -9.65 12.76 -3.80
CA LYS A 95 -11.01 12.74 -3.23
C LYS A 95 -11.42 11.35 -2.75
N GLN A 96 -12.39 11.33 -1.83
CA GLN A 96 -12.95 10.12 -1.23
C GLN A 96 -13.56 9.20 -2.29
N TYR A 97 -13.48 7.88 -2.08
CA TYR A 97 -14.03 6.84 -2.98
C TYR A 97 -13.39 6.78 -4.38
N LEU A 98 -12.18 7.31 -4.54
CA LEU A 98 -11.48 7.18 -5.80
C LEU A 98 -10.91 5.76 -5.97
N LEU A 99 -11.23 5.15 -7.12
CA LEU A 99 -10.59 3.95 -7.62
C LEU A 99 -9.46 4.36 -8.57
N MET A 100 -8.21 4.13 -8.17
CA MET A 100 -7.04 4.50 -8.95
C MET A 100 -6.43 3.23 -9.57
N LEU A 101 -6.79 3.00 -10.82
CA LEU A 101 -6.32 1.88 -11.65
C LEU A 101 -5.32 2.40 -12.68
N ARG A 102 -4.20 1.70 -12.84
CA ARG A 102 -3.30 1.91 -13.97
C ARG A 102 -3.43 0.73 -14.93
N MET A 103 -4.34 0.86 -15.89
CA MET A 103 -4.42 -0.08 -17.01
C MET A 103 -3.14 0.05 -17.85
N ARG A 104 -2.48 -1.08 -18.10
CA ARG A 104 -1.39 -1.18 -19.07
C ARG A 104 -1.96 -1.41 -20.45
#